data_AF-A0A177YEL7-F1
#
_entry.id   AF-A0A177YEL7-F1
#
_cell.length_a   1.000
_cell.length_b   1.000
_cell.length_c   1.000
_cell.angle_alpha   90.00
_cell.angle_beta   90.00
_cell.angle_gamma   90.00
#
_symmetry.space_group_name_H-M   'P 1'
#
loop_
_entity.id
_entity.type
_entity.pdbx_description
1 polymer ?
#
loop_
_entity_poly.entity_id
_entity_poly.type
_entity_poly.pdbx_seq_one_letter_code
_entity_poly.pdbx_strand_id
1 'polypeptide(L)'
;MSQPEFNVEVASLDRNGDPGFVHYRGAFYTSRSAGQFALTQAAALSDTREVDTVSVVIDAVGEGTSRRDVEFIGTPGELAAELTALPAYASGARRTVIPAPRAVTAAVAAVVETSPPLPDSTVDGPDTVAVLDVEVYSTRPGPIPNSRTDVGAYTPEDAHRIAEQLAADLGGTIEPMRNETVLRVTHAADVSDTDRIAAERSVQVRNLRANLSVLDPVADAEHITALAADLDDLRARSRPAARPDSSAAASTSAPSTSVSVEADRASTRPRGLVTSPTGRSSGAARATSSTLHTAPAPTHTAATSRSVDHGLG
;
A
#
# COMPACT_ATOMS: atom_id res chain seq x y z
N MET A 1 -10.75 4.28 -25.72
CA MET A 1 -9.97 4.28 -24.47
C MET A 1 -9.13 3.03 -24.47
N SER A 2 -7.90 3.07 -23.96
CA SER A 2 -7.09 1.87 -23.71
C SER A 2 -7.83 0.95 -22.72
N GLN A 3 -7.56 -0.35 -22.80
CA GLN A 3 -8.02 -1.30 -21.78
C GLN A 3 -7.03 -1.31 -20.60
N PRO A 4 -7.48 -1.50 -19.34
CA PRO A 4 -6.57 -1.77 -18.23
C PRO A 4 -5.74 -3.03 -18.49
N GLU A 5 -4.45 -2.96 -18.20
CA GLU A 5 -3.46 -4.03 -18.40
C GLU A 5 -3.29 -4.92 -17.17
N PHE A 6 -3.81 -4.52 -16.00
CA PHE A 6 -3.66 -5.24 -14.74
C PHE A 6 -4.95 -5.21 -13.95
N ASN A 7 -5.42 -6.36 -13.50
CA ASN A 7 -6.46 -6.48 -12.46
C ASN A 7 -5.80 -6.90 -11.15
N VAL A 8 -6.24 -6.32 -10.04
CA VAL A 8 -5.76 -6.65 -8.69
C VAL A 8 -6.95 -7.04 -7.83
N GLU A 9 -6.81 -8.12 -7.06
CA GLU A 9 -7.75 -8.55 -6.02
C GLU A 9 -7.02 -8.73 -4.70
N VAL A 10 -7.65 -8.27 -3.60
CA VAL A 10 -7.16 -8.45 -2.23
C VAL A 10 -8.29 -9.05 -1.40
N ALA A 11 -8.03 -10.21 -0.81
CA ALA A 11 -9.00 -11.00 -0.07
C ALA A 11 -8.50 -11.38 1.33
N SER A 12 -9.43 -11.57 2.26
CA SER A 12 -9.12 -12.26 3.52
C SER A 12 -9.07 -13.77 3.26
N LEU A 13 -8.34 -14.52 4.07
CA LEU A 13 -8.40 -15.98 4.02
C LEU A 13 -9.70 -16.51 4.64
N ASP A 14 -10.11 -17.70 4.23
CA ASP A 14 -11.16 -18.48 4.88
C ASP A 14 -10.57 -19.34 6.03
N ARG A 15 -11.43 -20.11 6.71
CA ARG A 15 -11.04 -20.98 7.84
C ARG A 15 -10.09 -22.13 7.47
N ASN A 16 -9.88 -22.42 6.19
CA ASN A 16 -8.96 -23.46 5.71
C ASN A 16 -7.61 -22.86 5.30
N GLY A 17 -7.49 -21.53 5.27
CA GLY A 17 -6.34 -20.79 4.73
C GLY A 17 -6.44 -20.47 3.23
N ASP A 18 -7.58 -20.73 2.59
CA ASP A 18 -7.78 -20.49 1.16
C ASP A 18 -8.26 -19.05 0.91
N PRO A 19 -8.08 -18.46 -0.29
CA PRO A 19 -8.60 -17.13 -0.63
C PRO A 19 -10.13 -17.05 -0.45
N GLY A 20 -10.58 -16.22 0.49
CA GLY A 20 -11.97 -16.06 0.88
C GLY A 20 -12.64 -14.85 0.21
N PHE A 21 -13.25 -13.99 1.01
CA PHE A 21 -13.96 -12.82 0.50
C PHE A 21 -12.98 -11.75 -0.01
N VAL A 22 -13.17 -11.32 -1.27
CA VAL A 22 -12.44 -10.20 -1.88
C VAL A 22 -12.98 -8.88 -1.35
N HIS A 23 -12.18 -8.15 -0.56
CA HIS A 23 -12.56 -6.85 0.00
C HIS A 23 -12.25 -5.70 -0.96
N TYR A 24 -11.18 -5.84 -1.75
CA TYR A 24 -10.74 -4.80 -2.69
C TYR A 24 -10.45 -5.39 -4.07
N ARG A 25 -10.94 -4.72 -5.11
CA ARG A 25 -10.64 -5.02 -6.52
C ARG A 25 -10.32 -3.70 -7.25
N GLY A 26 -9.29 -3.71 -8.10
CA GLY A 26 -8.89 -2.56 -8.89
C GLY A 26 -8.39 -2.96 -10.27
N ALA A 27 -8.45 -2.02 -11.23
CA ALA A 27 -7.95 -2.21 -12.59
C ALA A 27 -7.02 -1.05 -12.97
N PHE A 28 -5.85 -1.36 -13.53
CA PHE A 28 -4.76 -0.40 -13.70
C PHE A 28 -4.09 -0.51 -15.08
N TYR A 29 -3.57 0.62 -15.57
CA TYR A 29 -2.81 0.69 -16.82
C TYR A 29 -1.29 0.51 -16.63
N THR A 30 -0.82 0.31 -15.40
CA THR A 30 0.61 0.05 -15.13
C THR A 30 0.77 -0.93 -13.98
N SER A 31 1.79 -1.79 -14.08
CA SER A 31 2.23 -2.68 -13.00
C SER A 31 2.59 -1.90 -11.74
N ARG A 32 3.20 -0.70 -11.89
CA ARG A 32 3.53 0.21 -10.78
C ARG A 32 2.30 0.56 -9.95
N SER A 33 1.21 0.99 -10.60
CA SER A 33 -0.04 1.34 -9.91
C SER A 33 -0.72 0.11 -9.32
N ALA A 34 -0.70 -1.02 -10.03
CA ALA A 34 -1.24 -2.29 -9.54
C ALA A 34 -0.54 -2.77 -8.26
N GLY A 35 0.80 -2.81 -8.25
CA GLY A 35 1.59 -3.19 -7.07
C GLY A 35 1.47 -2.20 -5.90
N GLN A 36 1.35 -0.89 -6.19
CA GLN A 36 1.06 0.10 -5.14
C GLN A 36 -0.31 -0.11 -4.51
N PHE A 37 -1.36 -0.30 -5.32
CA PHE A 37 -2.71 -0.58 -4.82
C PHE A 37 -2.75 -1.89 -4.03
N ALA A 38 -2.18 -2.97 -4.57
CA ALA A 38 -2.10 -4.27 -3.90
C ALA A 38 -1.53 -4.15 -2.48
N LEU A 39 -0.40 -3.46 -2.33
CA LEU A 39 0.27 -3.31 -1.04
C LEU A 39 -0.46 -2.37 -0.07
N THR A 40 -1.00 -1.24 -0.55
CA THR A 40 -1.81 -0.35 0.31
C THR A 40 -3.08 -1.04 0.80
N GLN A 41 -3.80 -1.76 -0.07
CA GLN A 41 -5.04 -2.45 0.32
C GLN A 41 -4.78 -3.71 1.16
N ALA A 42 -3.68 -4.43 0.93
CA ALA A 42 -3.25 -5.54 1.79
C ALA A 42 -2.97 -5.06 3.22
N ALA A 43 -2.20 -3.98 3.37
CA ALA A 43 -1.90 -3.39 4.68
C ALA A 43 -3.16 -2.85 5.37
N ALA A 44 -4.05 -2.17 4.62
CA ALA A 44 -5.33 -1.70 5.16
C ALA A 44 -6.26 -2.86 5.58
N LEU A 45 -6.30 -3.96 4.81
CA LEU A 45 -7.11 -5.12 5.17
C LEU A 45 -6.61 -5.80 6.44
N SER A 46 -5.30 -5.97 6.56
CA SER A 46 -4.65 -6.57 7.72
C SER A 46 -4.95 -5.80 9.01
N ASP A 47 -4.77 -4.47 8.98
CA ASP A 47 -5.06 -3.59 10.13
C ASP A 47 -6.56 -3.51 10.47
N THR A 48 -7.43 -3.29 9.47
CA THR A 48 -8.89 -3.10 9.71
C THR A 48 -9.64 -4.38 10.10
N ARG A 49 -9.06 -5.56 9.87
CA ARG A 49 -9.67 -6.86 10.21
C ARG A 49 -8.90 -7.64 11.27
N GLU A 50 -7.78 -7.11 11.76
CA GLU A 50 -6.90 -7.79 12.71
C GLU A 50 -6.49 -9.18 12.20
N VAL A 51 -6.11 -9.26 10.90
CA VAL A 51 -5.65 -10.49 10.25
C VAL A 51 -4.19 -10.35 9.79
N ASP A 52 -3.34 -11.26 10.25
CA ASP A 52 -1.91 -11.24 9.88
C ASP A 52 -1.67 -11.58 8.40
N THR A 53 -2.56 -12.41 7.81
CA THR A 53 -2.40 -12.94 6.45
C THR A 53 -3.54 -12.55 5.53
N VAL A 54 -3.19 -12.16 4.31
CA VAL A 54 -4.10 -11.79 3.23
C VAL A 54 -3.74 -12.55 1.96
N SER A 55 -4.72 -12.74 1.07
CA SER A 55 -4.48 -13.20 -0.30
C SER A 55 -4.45 -12.00 -1.24
N VAL A 56 -3.45 -11.98 -2.12
CA VAL A 56 -3.31 -10.96 -3.17
C VAL A 56 -3.08 -11.62 -4.52
N VAL A 57 -3.85 -11.17 -5.49
CA VAL A 57 -3.78 -11.60 -6.89
C VAL A 57 -3.54 -10.38 -7.77
N ILE A 58 -2.59 -10.50 -8.70
CA ILE A 58 -2.41 -9.57 -9.82
C ILE A 58 -2.44 -10.38 -11.11
N ASP A 59 -3.46 -10.12 -11.94
CA ASP A 59 -3.61 -10.68 -13.28
C ASP A 59 -3.21 -9.63 -14.32
N ALA A 60 -2.21 -9.93 -15.14
CA ALA A 60 -1.88 -9.16 -16.34
C ALA A 60 -2.89 -9.48 -17.45
N VAL A 61 -3.42 -8.44 -18.11
CA VAL A 61 -4.53 -8.50 -19.06
C VAL A 61 -4.05 -7.99 -20.42
N GLY A 62 -4.07 -8.88 -21.42
CA GLY A 62 -3.80 -8.56 -22.81
C GLY A 62 -5.05 -8.66 -23.68
N GLU A 63 -4.89 -8.49 -24.99
CA GLU A 63 -5.99 -8.67 -25.95
C GLU A 63 -6.49 -10.13 -25.92
N GLY A 64 -7.69 -10.32 -25.36
CA GLY A 64 -8.35 -11.63 -25.29
C GLY A 64 -7.79 -12.63 -24.28
N THR A 65 -6.73 -12.31 -23.53
CA THR A 65 -6.11 -13.22 -22.56
C THR A 65 -5.80 -12.53 -21.22
N SER A 66 -5.90 -13.29 -20.13
CA SER A 66 -5.45 -12.88 -18.79
C SER A 66 -4.46 -13.91 -18.25
N ARG A 67 -3.34 -13.45 -17.70
CA ARG A 67 -2.30 -14.29 -17.09
C ARG A 67 -2.11 -13.87 -15.63
N ARG A 68 -2.12 -14.85 -14.72
CA ARG A 68 -1.68 -14.67 -13.34
C ARG A 68 -0.20 -14.28 -13.32
N ASP A 69 0.08 -13.09 -12.81
CA ASP A 69 1.45 -12.53 -12.73
C ASP A 69 1.95 -12.52 -11.29
N VAL A 70 1.05 -12.25 -10.33
CA VAL A 70 1.28 -12.45 -8.90
C VAL A 70 0.12 -13.25 -8.29
N GLU A 71 0.44 -14.28 -7.52
CA GLU A 71 -0.48 -14.98 -6.63
C GLU A 71 0.25 -15.18 -5.30
N PHE A 72 -0.27 -14.58 -4.24
CA PHE A 72 0.39 -14.45 -2.96
C PHE A 72 -0.58 -14.68 -1.81
N ILE A 73 -0.11 -15.37 -0.76
CA ILE A 73 -0.79 -15.53 0.52
C ILE A 73 0.26 -15.35 1.62
N GLY A 74 0.06 -14.38 2.51
CA GLY A 74 1.02 -14.06 3.56
C GLY A 74 0.79 -12.67 4.14
N THR A 75 1.77 -12.12 4.84
CA THR A 75 1.66 -10.80 5.48
C THR A 75 1.82 -9.65 4.47
N PRO A 76 1.40 -8.42 4.80
CA PRO A 76 1.69 -7.24 3.98
C PRO A 76 3.19 -6.94 3.82
N GLY A 77 4.04 -7.27 4.80
CA GLY A 77 5.50 -7.09 4.68
C GLY A 77 6.17 -8.15 3.81
N GLU A 78 5.71 -9.41 3.86
CA GLU A 78 6.10 -10.45 2.91
C GLU A 78 5.69 -10.07 1.48
N LEU A 79 4.47 -9.55 1.28
CA LEU A 79 4.02 -9.02 -0.01
C LEU A 79 4.91 -7.86 -0.49
N ALA A 80 5.31 -6.96 0.41
CA ALA A 80 6.23 -5.87 0.06
C ALA A 80 7.60 -6.41 -0.41
N ALA A 81 8.09 -7.49 0.19
CA ALA A 81 9.32 -8.16 -0.24
C ALA A 81 9.17 -8.82 -1.60
N GLU A 82 8.08 -9.55 -1.84
CA GLU A 82 7.79 -10.22 -3.12
C GLU A 82 7.65 -9.19 -4.26
N LEU A 83 6.79 -8.18 -4.09
CA LEU A 83 6.62 -7.12 -5.09
C LEU A 83 7.90 -6.30 -5.32
N THR A 84 8.78 -6.19 -4.32
CA THR A 84 10.10 -5.53 -4.46
C THR A 84 11.14 -6.42 -5.16
N ALA A 85 10.97 -7.74 -5.11
CA ALA A 85 11.82 -8.70 -5.82
C ALA A 85 11.48 -8.82 -7.32
N LEU A 86 10.24 -8.47 -7.71
CA LEU A 86 9.72 -8.47 -9.08
C LEU A 86 9.98 -7.12 -9.80
N PRO A 87 10.76 -7.07 -10.90
CA PRO A 87 11.14 -5.81 -11.55
C PRO A 87 9.97 -4.92 -12.00
N ALA A 88 8.87 -5.53 -12.45
CA ALA A 88 7.67 -4.80 -12.90
C ALA A 88 6.95 -4.04 -11.76
N TYR A 89 7.02 -4.55 -10.53
CA TYR A 89 6.27 -4.02 -9.38
C TYR A 89 7.14 -3.24 -8.38
N ALA A 90 8.46 -3.45 -8.38
CA ALA A 90 9.38 -2.90 -7.40
C ALA A 90 9.37 -1.36 -7.31
N SER A 91 9.11 -0.66 -8.42
CA SER A 91 8.98 0.81 -8.42
C SER A 91 7.67 1.32 -7.81
N GLY A 92 6.63 0.47 -7.78
CA GLY A 92 5.38 0.69 -7.06
C GLY A 92 5.60 0.44 -5.59
N ALA A 93 5.94 -0.80 -5.21
CA ALA A 93 6.12 -1.23 -3.82
C ALA A 93 7.03 -0.29 -3.00
N ARG A 94 8.20 0.08 -3.52
CA ARG A 94 9.14 1.00 -2.83
C ARG A 94 8.67 2.45 -2.69
N ARG A 95 7.64 2.86 -3.43
CA ARG A 95 7.06 4.21 -3.41
C ARG A 95 5.64 4.23 -2.84
N THR A 96 5.12 3.08 -2.44
CA THR A 96 3.88 2.95 -1.70
C THR A 96 4.00 3.68 -0.36
N VAL A 97 2.91 4.29 0.09
CA VAL A 97 2.70 4.62 1.49
C VAL A 97 1.64 3.66 1.98
N ILE A 98 1.94 2.92 3.05
CA ILE A 98 0.96 2.06 3.73
C ILE A 98 0.30 2.81 4.89
N PRO A 99 -0.88 2.38 5.36
CA PRO A 99 -1.50 2.97 6.55
C PRO A 99 -0.54 2.99 7.75
N ALA A 100 -0.68 4.02 8.58
CA ALA A 100 0.07 4.13 9.82
C ALA A 100 -0.38 3.06 10.83
N PRO A 101 0.51 2.59 11.73
CA PRO A 101 0.13 1.68 12.80
C PRO A 101 -1.02 2.25 13.64
N ARG A 102 -1.94 1.39 14.08
CA ARG A 102 -3.07 1.79 14.94
C ARG A 102 -2.65 2.57 16.20
N ALA A 103 -1.50 2.26 16.79
CA ALA A 103 -0.95 3.02 17.93
C ALA A 103 -0.68 4.50 17.56
N VAL A 104 -0.16 4.76 16.36
CA VAL A 104 0.08 6.11 15.84
C VAL A 104 -1.23 6.83 15.58
N THR A 105 -2.20 6.18 14.92
CA THR A 105 -3.50 6.81 14.64
C THR A 105 -4.27 7.14 15.93
N ALA A 106 -4.15 6.29 16.97
CA ALA A 106 -4.72 6.55 18.28
C ALA A 106 -4.03 7.71 19.03
N ALA A 107 -2.69 7.75 19.04
CA ALA A 107 -1.92 8.84 19.67
C ALA A 107 -2.20 10.20 18.99
N VAL A 108 -2.20 10.22 17.66
CA VAL A 108 -2.54 11.42 16.87
C VAL A 108 -3.98 11.87 17.11
N ALA A 109 -4.95 10.93 17.20
CA ALA A 109 -6.34 11.28 17.51
C ALA A 109 -6.47 11.93 18.91
N ALA A 110 -5.81 11.38 19.93
CA ALA A 110 -5.82 11.94 21.29
C ALA A 110 -5.18 13.33 21.37
N VAL A 111 -4.09 13.56 20.62
CA VAL A 111 -3.49 14.89 20.46
C VAL A 111 -4.45 15.86 19.78
N VAL A 112 -5.07 15.48 18.65
CA VAL A 112 -5.98 16.37 17.91
C VAL A 112 -7.27 16.68 18.70
N GLU A 113 -7.76 15.75 19.53
CA GLU A 113 -8.89 15.98 20.43
C GLU A 113 -8.56 16.99 21.56
N THR A 114 -7.33 16.95 22.08
CA THR A 114 -6.90 17.81 23.20
C THR A 114 -6.21 19.11 22.77
N SER A 115 -5.71 19.16 21.53
CA SER A 115 -5.05 20.31 20.90
C SER A 115 -5.35 20.29 19.39
N PRO A 116 -6.53 20.79 18.98
CA PRO A 116 -6.89 20.88 17.57
C PRO A 116 -5.90 21.73 16.78
N PRO A 117 -5.58 21.37 15.53
CA PRO A 117 -4.69 22.15 14.68
C PRO A 117 -5.30 23.50 14.31
N LEU A 118 -4.43 24.44 13.94
CA LEU A 118 -4.82 25.77 13.44
C LEU A 118 -5.64 25.63 12.14
N PRO A 119 -6.72 26.41 11.95
CA PRO A 119 -7.48 26.41 10.72
C PRO A 119 -6.70 27.07 9.58
N ASP A 120 -6.84 26.58 8.35
CA ASP A 120 -6.14 27.08 7.14
C ASP A 120 -6.19 28.63 7.01
N SER A 121 -7.31 29.26 7.41
CA SER A 121 -7.50 30.71 7.37
C SER A 121 -6.56 31.52 8.26
N THR A 122 -5.94 30.91 9.28
CA THR A 122 -4.90 31.54 10.12
C THR A 122 -3.48 31.28 9.62
N VAL A 123 -3.31 30.33 8.69
CA VAL A 123 -2.01 29.99 8.08
C VAL A 123 -1.73 30.91 6.89
N ASP A 124 -2.74 31.17 6.05
CA ASP A 124 -2.64 32.02 4.84
C ASP A 124 -3.29 33.42 5.00
N GLY A 125 -3.61 33.83 6.23
CA GLY A 125 -4.35 35.07 6.54
C GLY A 125 -3.49 36.35 6.65
N PRO A 126 -4.10 37.55 6.75
CA PRO A 126 -3.36 38.80 6.97
C PRO A 126 -2.68 38.88 8.36
N ASP A 127 -3.14 38.07 9.31
CA ASP A 127 -2.58 37.92 10.65
C ASP A 127 -1.72 36.63 10.75
N THR A 128 -0.93 36.32 9.71
CA THR A 128 -0.07 35.12 9.67
C THR A 128 0.84 35.03 10.90
N VAL A 129 0.57 34.04 11.74
CA VAL A 129 1.47 33.63 12.84
C VAL A 129 2.58 32.75 12.24
N ALA A 130 3.75 32.67 12.89
CA ALA A 130 4.71 31.63 12.57
C ALA A 130 4.10 30.26 12.88
N VAL A 131 4.10 29.34 11.92
CA VAL A 131 3.46 28.02 12.04
C VAL A 131 4.49 26.93 11.78
N LEU A 132 4.40 25.84 12.54
CA LEU A 132 5.13 24.61 12.31
C LEU A 132 4.14 23.46 12.07
N ASP A 133 4.34 22.69 11.00
CA ASP A 133 3.62 21.43 10.81
C ASP A 133 4.19 20.37 11.76
N VAL A 134 3.34 19.52 12.33
CA VAL A 134 3.76 18.30 13.02
C VAL A 134 3.37 17.08 12.18
N GLU A 135 4.33 16.18 11.92
CA GLU A 135 4.10 14.91 11.23
C GLU A 135 4.75 13.73 11.98
N VAL A 136 4.09 12.58 12.03
CA VAL A 136 4.65 11.34 12.56
C VAL A 136 5.12 10.46 11.40
N TYR A 137 6.35 9.96 11.49
CA TYR A 137 6.97 9.10 10.48
C TYR A 137 7.36 7.75 11.10
N SER A 138 6.61 6.71 10.72
CA SER A 138 6.82 5.35 11.23
C SER A 138 7.74 4.58 10.28
N THR A 139 8.91 4.22 10.78
CA THR A 139 9.95 3.48 10.04
C THR A 139 9.76 1.98 10.19
N ARG A 140 10.05 1.23 9.12
CA ARG A 140 9.98 -0.23 9.06
C ARG A 140 11.24 -0.82 8.41
N PRO A 141 11.59 -2.09 8.70
CA PRO A 141 12.66 -2.79 8.01
C PRO A 141 12.41 -2.84 6.49
N GLY A 142 13.41 -2.45 5.69
CA GLY A 142 13.31 -2.54 4.23
C GLY A 142 13.12 -4.00 3.78
N PRO A 143 12.11 -4.29 2.94
CA PRO A 143 11.54 -3.42 1.92
C PRO A 143 10.12 -2.95 2.25
N ILE A 144 9.67 -3.13 3.49
CA ILE A 144 8.32 -2.76 3.93
C ILE A 144 8.22 -1.22 3.88
N PRO A 145 7.19 -0.64 3.27
CA PRO A 145 7.10 0.82 3.16
C PRO A 145 6.87 1.48 4.52
N ASN A 146 7.46 2.66 4.68
CA ASN A 146 7.19 3.53 5.83
C ASN A 146 5.81 4.20 5.70
N SER A 147 5.27 4.68 6.82
CA SER A 147 4.02 5.46 6.86
C SER A 147 4.28 6.88 7.36
N ARG A 148 3.52 7.84 6.85
CA ARG A 148 3.51 9.24 7.34
C ARG A 148 2.09 9.58 7.77
N THR A 149 1.96 10.19 8.94
CA THR A 149 0.69 10.72 9.46
C THR A 149 0.87 12.21 9.72
N ASP A 150 0.09 13.03 9.03
CA ASP A 150 0.12 14.48 9.24
C ASP A 150 -0.79 14.78 10.45
N VAL A 151 -0.26 15.46 11.47
CA VAL A 151 -1.00 15.80 12.71
C VAL A 151 -1.72 17.13 12.55
N GLY A 152 -1.04 18.10 11.95
CA GLY A 152 -1.58 19.40 11.60
C GLY A 152 -0.59 20.54 11.83
N ALA A 153 -1.08 21.75 11.65
CA ALA A 153 -0.31 22.99 11.74
C ALA A 153 -0.54 23.66 13.10
N TYR A 154 0.54 24.08 13.77
CA TYR A 154 0.51 24.58 15.15
C TYR A 154 1.39 25.82 15.35
N THR A 155 1.18 26.55 16.44
CA THR A 155 2.15 27.57 16.89
C THR A 155 3.48 26.90 17.23
N PRO A 156 4.64 27.60 17.23
CA PRO A 156 5.92 26.92 17.43
C PRO A 156 6.05 26.31 18.83
N GLU A 157 5.43 26.91 19.85
CA GLU A 157 5.38 26.39 21.22
C GLU A 157 4.52 25.12 21.30
N ASP A 158 3.30 25.14 20.75
CA ASP A 158 2.43 23.96 20.69
C ASP A 158 3.03 22.83 19.86
N ALA A 159 3.65 23.15 18.73
CA ALA A 159 4.28 22.16 17.85
C ALA A 159 5.38 21.39 18.57
N HIS A 160 6.24 22.07 19.33
CA HIS A 160 7.28 21.40 20.14
C HIS A 160 6.66 20.55 21.24
N ARG A 161 5.72 21.10 22.01
CA ARG A 161 4.99 20.36 23.07
C ARG A 161 4.32 19.10 22.56
N ILE A 162 3.67 19.19 21.40
CA ILE A 162 2.97 18.07 20.75
C ILE A 162 3.97 17.05 20.19
N ALA A 163 5.05 17.50 19.57
CA ALA A 163 6.11 16.61 19.09
C ALA A 163 6.82 15.87 20.25
N GLU A 164 7.05 16.53 21.38
CA GLU A 164 7.58 15.93 22.61
C GLU A 164 6.62 14.88 23.20
N GLN A 165 5.32 15.19 23.27
CA GLN A 165 4.31 14.22 23.71
C GLN A 165 4.28 12.99 22.78
N LEU A 166 4.17 13.20 21.47
CA LEU A 166 4.14 12.10 20.49
C LEU A 166 5.44 11.29 20.48
N ALA A 167 6.60 11.91 20.68
CA ALA A 167 7.87 11.22 20.80
C ALA A 167 7.94 10.35 22.07
N ALA A 168 7.41 10.85 23.20
CA ALA A 168 7.32 10.08 24.43
C ALA A 168 6.34 8.90 24.32
N ASP A 169 5.14 9.14 23.77
CA ASP A 169 4.07 8.13 23.62
C ASP A 169 4.44 7.01 22.63
N LEU A 170 5.22 7.32 21.59
CA LEU A 170 5.61 6.38 20.52
C LEU A 170 7.04 5.85 20.62
N GLY A 171 7.83 6.29 21.62
CA GLY A 171 9.25 5.95 21.74
C GLY A 171 10.11 6.46 20.57
N GLY A 172 9.79 7.65 20.06
CA GLY A 172 10.41 8.27 18.89
C GLY A 172 11.43 9.38 19.20
N THR A 173 11.98 9.96 18.14
CA THR A 173 12.88 11.13 18.16
C THR A 173 12.30 12.25 17.30
N ILE A 174 12.55 13.51 17.67
CA ILE A 174 12.07 14.68 16.95
C ILE A 174 13.19 15.21 16.04
N GLU A 175 12.87 15.47 14.78
CA GLU A 175 13.79 16.04 13.79
C GLU A 175 13.13 17.23 13.07
N PRO A 176 13.77 18.42 13.02
CA PRO A 176 13.29 19.52 12.20
C PRO A 176 13.55 19.21 10.72
N MET A 177 12.52 19.39 9.90
CA MET A 177 12.49 19.04 8.48
C MET A 177 12.10 20.25 7.63
N ARG A 178 12.41 20.19 6.32
CA ARG A 178 12.02 21.17 5.29
C ARG A 178 12.39 22.63 5.64
N ASN A 179 13.65 22.86 6.04
CA ASN A 179 14.13 24.17 6.53
C ASN A 179 13.41 24.63 7.81
N GLU A 180 13.29 23.73 8.78
CA GLU A 180 12.71 23.97 10.11
C GLU A 180 11.21 24.31 10.14
N THR A 181 10.48 24.18 9.03
CA THR A 181 9.02 24.44 8.99
C THR A 181 8.16 23.25 9.44
N VAL A 182 8.78 22.07 9.64
CA VAL A 182 8.09 20.83 10.02
C VAL A 182 8.84 20.15 11.16
N LEU A 183 8.16 19.81 12.24
CA LEU A 183 8.67 18.92 13.28
C LEU A 183 8.21 17.48 12.98
N ARG A 184 9.16 16.62 12.62
CA ARG A 184 8.90 15.21 12.36
C ARG A 184 9.21 14.38 13.60
N VAL A 185 8.22 13.61 14.07
CA VAL A 185 8.43 12.55 15.07
C VAL A 185 8.73 11.24 14.35
N THR A 186 9.99 10.83 14.32
CA THR A 186 10.43 9.57 13.72
C THR A 186 10.45 8.47 14.78
N HIS A 187 9.80 7.33 14.53
CA HIS A 187 9.84 6.17 15.44
C HIS A 187 9.96 4.85 14.66
N ALA A 188 10.34 3.77 15.34
CA ALA A 188 10.21 2.42 14.80
C ALA A 188 8.76 1.97 14.95
N ALA A 189 8.14 1.50 13.86
CA ALA A 189 6.84 0.88 13.94
C ALA A 189 6.97 -0.55 14.48
N ASP A 190 5.97 -0.99 15.24
CA ASP A 190 5.82 -2.42 15.53
C ASP A 190 5.58 -3.19 14.21
N VAL A 191 6.39 -4.22 14.04
CA VAL A 191 6.47 -5.07 12.85
C VAL A 191 6.59 -6.50 13.33
N SER A 192 5.77 -7.41 12.80
CA SER A 192 5.74 -8.81 13.20
C SER A 192 7.10 -9.49 13.00
N ASP A 193 7.38 -10.55 13.75
CA ASP A 193 8.62 -11.32 13.57
C ASP A 193 8.68 -11.93 12.16
N THR A 194 7.55 -12.37 11.60
CA THR A 194 7.40 -12.83 10.22
C THR A 194 7.82 -11.76 9.21
N ASP A 195 7.29 -10.54 9.34
CA ASP A 195 7.63 -9.40 8.49
C ASP A 195 9.13 -9.03 8.61
N ARG A 196 9.69 -9.07 9.83
CA ARG A 196 11.11 -8.76 10.06
C ARG A 196 12.02 -9.80 9.40
N ILE A 197 11.71 -11.08 9.55
CA ILE A 197 12.42 -12.19 8.89
C ILE A 197 12.30 -12.08 7.37
N ALA A 198 11.12 -11.72 6.84
CA ALA A 198 10.92 -11.50 5.40
C ALA A 198 11.75 -10.31 4.89
N ALA A 199 11.82 -9.22 5.65
CA ALA A 199 12.63 -8.04 5.34
C ALA A 199 14.13 -8.38 5.29
N GLU A 200 14.66 -9.00 6.35
CA GLU A 200 16.06 -9.48 6.42
C GLU A 200 16.41 -10.41 5.25
N ARG A 201 15.52 -11.36 4.95
CA ARG A 201 15.68 -12.29 3.83
C ARG A 201 15.72 -11.57 2.48
N SER A 202 14.89 -10.53 2.29
CA SER A 202 14.91 -9.73 1.06
C SER A 202 16.24 -8.99 0.86
N VAL A 203 16.87 -8.53 1.95
CA VAL A 203 18.19 -7.89 1.94
C VAL A 203 19.26 -8.92 1.57
N GLN A 204 19.20 -10.13 2.15
CA GLN A 204 20.09 -11.23 1.79
C GLN A 204 19.96 -11.62 0.29
N VAL A 205 18.73 -11.78 -0.22
CA VAL A 205 18.46 -12.04 -1.65
C VAL A 205 19.03 -10.93 -2.54
N ARG A 206 18.86 -9.66 -2.14
CA ARG A 206 19.37 -8.50 -2.89
C ARG A 206 20.90 -8.47 -2.91
N ASN A 207 21.54 -8.77 -1.79
CA ASN A 207 23.00 -8.78 -1.68
C ASN A 207 23.61 -9.95 -2.47
N LEU A 208 23.02 -11.15 -2.41
CA LEU A 208 23.43 -12.29 -3.25
C LEU A 208 23.29 -11.98 -4.75
N ARG A 209 22.18 -11.36 -5.17
CA ARG A 209 21.99 -10.89 -6.56
C ARG A 209 23.05 -9.86 -6.98
N ALA A 210 23.40 -8.92 -6.09
CA ALA A 210 24.44 -7.94 -6.36
C ALA A 210 25.83 -8.58 -6.50
N ASN A 211 26.19 -9.49 -5.59
CA ASN A 211 27.44 -10.23 -5.64
C ASN A 211 27.57 -11.06 -6.94
N LEU A 212 26.52 -11.80 -7.32
CA LEU A 212 26.48 -12.54 -8.58
C LEU A 212 26.67 -11.64 -9.82
N SER A 213 26.22 -10.38 -9.77
CA SER A 213 26.30 -9.46 -10.91
C SER A 213 27.68 -8.83 -11.15
N VAL A 214 28.64 -9.00 -10.24
CA VAL A 214 30.00 -8.45 -10.35
C VAL A 214 31.08 -9.50 -10.62
N LEU A 215 30.71 -10.79 -10.63
CA LEU A 215 31.63 -11.91 -10.90
C LEU A 215 31.85 -12.13 -12.40
N ASP A 216 33.03 -12.59 -12.79
CA ASP A 216 33.31 -12.95 -14.17
C ASP A 216 32.73 -14.35 -14.48
N PRO A 217 31.91 -14.50 -15.53
CA PRO A 217 31.19 -15.74 -15.82
C PRO A 217 32.10 -16.91 -16.23
N VAL A 218 33.38 -16.67 -16.52
CA VAL A 218 34.36 -17.70 -16.90
C VAL A 218 35.34 -17.97 -15.76
N ALA A 219 35.89 -16.93 -15.13
CA ALA A 219 36.86 -17.09 -14.04
C ALA A 219 36.23 -17.55 -12.73
N ASP A 220 35.00 -17.10 -12.42
CA ASP A 220 34.34 -17.34 -11.13
C ASP A 220 33.22 -18.41 -11.22
N ALA A 221 33.20 -19.24 -12.26
CA ALA A 221 32.09 -20.14 -12.59
C ALA A 221 31.65 -21.09 -11.43
N GLU A 222 32.60 -21.64 -10.67
CA GLU A 222 32.29 -22.47 -9.50
C GLU A 222 31.65 -21.64 -8.36
N HIS A 223 32.14 -20.42 -8.14
CA HIS A 223 31.63 -19.51 -7.12
C HIS A 223 30.24 -18.97 -7.46
N ILE A 224 30.01 -18.64 -8.75
CA ILE A 224 28.69 -18.31 -9.30
C ILE A 224 27.70 -19.46 -9.07
N THR A 225 28.13 -20.70 -9.29
CA THR A 225 27.27 -21.89 -9.11
C THR A 225 26.86 -22.06 -7.64
N ALA A 226 27.79 -21.89 -6.70
CA ALA A 226 27.50 -21.94 -5.27
C ALA A 226 26.53 -20.83 -4.82
N LEU A 227 26.81 -19.57 -5.19
CA LEU A 227 25.96 -18.42 -4.84
C LEU A 227 24.57 -18.48 -5.52
N ALA A 228 24.46 -19.11 -6.69
CA ALA A 228 23.18 -19.36 -7.34
C ALA A 228 22.34 -20.38 -6.57
N ALA A 229 22.94 -21.46 -6.07
CA ALA A 229 22.27 -22.44 -5.22
C ALA A 229 21.78 -21.81 -3.91
N ASP A 230 22.64 -21.06 -3.19
CA ASP A 230 22.26 -20.32 -1.97
C ASP A 230 21.06 -19.37 -2.22
N LEU A 231 21.07 -18.70 -3.38
CA LEU A 231 20.02 -17.76 -3.78
C LEU A 231 18.70 -18.46 -4.10
N ASP A 232 18.73 -19.63 -4.73
CA ASP A 232 17.51 -20.41 -5.02
C ASP A 232 16.96 -21.09 -3.76
N ASP A 233 17.80 -21.58 -2.84
CA ASP A 233 17.38 -22.04 -1.51
C ASP A 233 16.77 -20.92 -0.65
N LEU A 234 17.27 -19.70 -0.79
CA LEU A 234 16.72 -18.52 -0.11
C LEU A 234 15.38 -18.07 -0.70
N ARG A 235 15.20 -18.21 -2.03
CA ARG A 235 13.93 -17.95 -2.72
C ARG A 235 12.89 -19.04 -2.44
N ALA A 236 13.28 -20.30 -2.41
CA ALA A 236 12.40 -21.42 -2.08
C ALA A 236 11.75 -21.22 -0.70
N ARG A 237 12.53 -20.74 0.28
CA ARG A 237 12.03 -20.35 1.61
C ARG A 237 11.18 -19.06 1.62
N SER A 238 11.23 -18.26 0.56
CA SER A 238 10.44 -17.01 0.43
C SER A 238 9.07 -17.22 -0.19
N ARG A 239 8.87 -18.29 -0.94
CA ARG A 239 7.55 -18.68 -1.42
C ARG A 239 6.77 -19.30 -0.25
N PRO A 240 5.59 -18.77 0.14
CA PRO A 240 4.67 -19.48 1.01
C PRO A 240 4.45 -20.88 0.43
N ALA A 241 4.48 -21.92 1.26
CA ALA A 241 4.49 -23.29 0.77
C ALA A 241 3.30 -23.53 -0.16
N ALA A 242 3.57 -23.66 -1.46
CA ALA A 242 2.58 -24.12 -2.41
C ALA A 242 2.17 -25.51 -1.93
N ARG A 243 0.93 -25.64 -1.47
CA ARG A 243 0.40 -26.87 -0.89
C ARG A 243 0.66 -28.00 -1.89
N PRO A 244 1.30 -29.11 -1.51
CA PRO A 244 1.52 -30.19 -2.45
C PRO A 244 0.15 -30.68 -2.92
N ASP A 245 -0.07 -30.65 -4.23
CA ASP A 245 -1.28 -31.21 -4.85
C ASP A 245 -1.37 -32.69 -4.46
N SER A 246 -2.29 -32.99 -3.55
CA SER A 246 -2.58 -34.35 -3.11
C SER A 246 -3.41 -35.10 -4.16
N SER A 247 -2.90 -35.20 -5.39
CA SER A 247 -3.48 -35.97 -6.48
C SER A 247 -2.57 -37.11 -6.97
N ALA A 248 -1.52 -37.45 -6.21
CA ALA A 248 -0.49 -38.42 -6.60
C ALA A 248 -0.29 -39.57 -5.58
N ALA A 249 -1.39 -40.11 -5.01
CA ALA A 249 -1.31 -41.33 -4.18
C ALA A 249 -2.65 -42.10 -4.04
N ALA A 250 -3.24 -42.59 -5.15
CA ALA A 250 -4.26 -43.66 -5.10
C ALA A 250 -4.56 -44.34 -6.46
N SER A 251 -3.53 -44.77 -7.21
CA SER A 251 -3.73 -45.66 -8.36
C SER A 251 -3.66 -47.13 -7.94
N THR A 252 -4.77 -47.66 -7.40
CA THR A 252 -5.01 -49.11 -7.28
C THR A 252 -6.45 -49.45 -7.67
N SER A 253 -6.57 -50.17 -8.78
CA SER A 253 -7.80 -50.70 -9.42
C SER A 253 -8.75 -51.38 -8.41
N ALA A 254 -10.03 -51.02 -8.32
CA ALA A 254 -11.20 -51.43 -9.16
C ALA A 254 -12.12 -52.42 -8.39
N PRO A 255 -13.39 -52.72 -8.80
CA PRO A 255 -14.14 -52.23 -9.98
C PRO A 255 -15.57 -51.68 -9.70
N SER A 256 -16.08 -50.98 -10.71
CA SER A 256 -17.48 -50.77 -11.15
C SER A 256 -18.70 -51.15 -10.27
N THR A 257 -19.56 -50.16 -10.02
CA THR A 257 -21.02 -50.30 -10.24
C THR A 257 -21.58 -49.05 -10.95
N SER A 258 -22.58 -49.26 -11.79
CA SER A 258 -23.12 -48.28 -12.75
C SER A 258 -24.41 -47.62 -12.25
N VAL A 259 -24.52 -46.30 -12.41
CA VAL A 259 -25.81 -45.62 -12.67
C VAL A 259 -25.58 -44.51 -13.69
N SER A 260 -26.25 -44.60 -14.84
CA SER A 260 -26.30 -43.52 -15.84
C SER A 260 -27.43 -42.55 -15.50
N VAL A 261 -27.17 -41.25 -15.54
CA VAL A 261 -28.18 -40.22 -15.87
C VAL A 261 -27.53 -39.17 -16.77
N GLU A 262 -28.24 -38.79 -17.82
CA GLU A 262 -27.81 -37.96 -18.94
C GLU A 262 -28.63 -36.65 -18.95
N ALA A 263 -27.95 -35.50 -18.98
CA ALA A 263 -28.48 -34.16 -19.28
C ALA A 263 -27.28 -33.19 -19.37
N ASP A 264 -26.70 -32.94 -20.56
CA ASP A 264 -27.11 -31.99 -21.60
C ASP A 264 -26.71 -30.52 -21.32
N ARG A 265 -26.51 -29.78 -22.41
CA ARG A 265 -25.82 -28.49 -22.53
C ARG A 265 -26.43 -27.36 -21.71
N ALA A 266 -25.59 -26.40 -21.30
CA ALA A 266 -25.62 -25.05 -21.91
C ALA A 266 -24.44 -24.16 -21.49
N SER A 267 -23.82 -23.52 -22.49
CA SER A 267 -23.04 -22.31 -22.30
C SER A 267 -23.97 -21.10 -22.09
N THR A 268 -23.75 -20.30 -21.05
CA THR A 268 -24.13 -18.88 -21.06
C THR A 268 -23.37 -18.04 -20.03
N ARG A 269 -22.72 -16.97 -20.50
CA ARG A 269 -22.35 -15.82 -19.65
C ARG A 269 -23.61 -15.14 -19.09
N PRO A 270 -23.53 -14.49 -17.93
CA PRO A 270 -24.24 -13.26 -17.66
C PRO A 270 -23.30 -12.05 -17.72
N ARG A 271 -23.64 -11.06 -18.57
CA ARG A 271 -23.29 -9.66 -18.31
C ARG A 271 -24.29 -9.11 -17.29
N GLY A 272 -23.81 -8.41 -16.27
CA GLY A 272 -24.62 -7.66 -15.31
C GLY A 272 -23.68 -6.94 -14.35
N LEU A 273 -23.58 -5.62 -14.41
CA LEU A 273 -24.50 -4.61 -13.84
C LEU A 273 -24.02 -4.17 -12.46
N VAL A 274 -23.68 -2.89 -12.36
CA VAL A 274 -23.22 -2.21 -11.15
C VAL A 274 -24.32 -2.24 -10.10
N THR A 275 -23.99 -2.70 -8.89
CA THR A 275 -24.84 -2.53 -7.70
C THR A 275 -24.21 -1.52 -6.76
N SER A 276 -24.78 -0.32 -6.72
CA SER A 276 -24.49 0.66 -5.65
C SER A 276 -25.05 0.13 -4.33
N PRO A 277 -24.35 0.29 -3.19
CA PRO A 277 -24.87 -0.16 -1.90
C PRO A 277 -26.09 0.68 -1.47
N THR A 278 -27.16 -0.01 -1.05
CA THR A 278 -28.39 0.61 -0.54
C THR A 278 -28.19 1.20 0.86
N GLY A 279 -28.08 2.52 0.95
CA GLY A 279 -28.25 3.24 2.21
C GLY A 279 -29.72 3.31 2.62
N ARG A 280 -30.07 2.78 3.80
CA ARG A 280 -31.40 3.00 4.40
C ARG A 280 -31.50 4.44 4.91
N SER A 281 -32.56 5.14 4.51
CA SER A 281 -32.93 6.44 5.06
C SER A 281 -34.40 6.44 5.51
N SER A 282 -34.62 7.01 6.69
CA SER A 282 -35.89 7.50 7.24
C SER A 282 -35.44 8.62 8.19
N GLY A 283 -35.68 9.91 7.94
CA GLY A 283 -36.95 10.56 7.58
C GLY A 283 -37.65 10.94 8.89
N ALA A 284 -37.99 12.20 9.23
CA ALA A 284 -38.16 13.45 8.47
C ALA A 284 -37.64 14.66 9.32
N ALA A 285 -37.80 15.97 9.03
CA ALA A 285 -38.70 16.65 8.09
C ALA A 285 -38.20 18.03 7.61
N ARG A 286 -38.65 18.35 6.39
CA ARG A 286 -38.81 19.64 5.70
C ARG A 286 -38.92 20.91 6.57
N ALA A 287 -38.07 21.91 6.27
CA ALA A 287 -38.43 23.33 6.29
C ALA A 287 -37.72 24.06 5.13
N THR A 288 -38.39 25.04 4.52
CA THR A 288 -37.96 25.74 3.32
C THR A 288 -37.36 27.12 3.63
N SER A 289 -36.32 27.54 2.90
CA SER A 289 -36.26 28.90 2.34
C SER A 289 -35.24 29.00 1.20
N SER A 290 -35.57 29.86 0.24
CA SER A 290 -34.76 30.19 -0.94
C SER A 290 -34.05 31.51 -0.73
N THR A 291 -32.81 31.61 -1.18
CA THR A 291 -32.23 32.89 -1.62
C THR A 291 -31.16 32.62 -2.68
N LEU A 292 -31.40 33.10 -3.91
CA LEU A 292 -30.36 33.15 -4.93
C LEU A 292 -29.31 34.20 -4.54
N HIS A 293 -28.03 33.87 -4.70
CA HIS A 293 -26.99 34.89 -4.83
C HIS A 293 -26.15 34.68 -6.08
N THR A 294 -26.14 35.73 -6.89
CA THR A 294 -25.52 35.86 -8.21
C THR A 294 -24.01 36.02 -8.08
N ALA A 295 -23.24 35.30 -8.88
CA ALA A 295 -21.80 35.52 -8.99
C ALA A 295 -21.50 36.80 -9.80
N PRO A 296 -20.57 37.67 -9.36
CA PRO A 296 -20.06 38.76 -10.19
C PRO A 296 -19.03 38.27 -11.21
N ALA A 297 -18.97 38.96 -12.35
CA ALA A 297 -18.12 38.64 -13.50
C ALA A 297 -16.66 39.13 -13.33
N PRO A 298 -15.68 38.57 -14.08
CA PRO A 298 -14.27 38.96 -13.96
C PRO A 298 -13.98 40.31 -14.63
N THR A 299 -13.34 41.22 -13.90
CA THR A 299 -12.80 42.47 -14.44
C THR A 299 -11.37 42.30 -14.94
N HIS A 300 -11.19 42.34 -16.27
CA HIS A 300 -9.89 42.65 -16.85
C HIS A 300 -9.62 44.17 -16.76
N THR A 301 -8.45 44.57 -16.28
CA THR A 301 -7.78 45.84 -16.65
C THR A 301 -6.26 45.63 -16.52
N ALA A 302 -5.49 46.28 -17.38
CA ALA A 302 -4.11 45.91 -17.68
C ALA A 302 -3.05 46.94 -17.24
N ALA A 303 -1.80 46.45 -17.17
CA ALA A 303 -0.53 47.14 -17.42
C ALA A 303 -0.05 48.28 -16.50
N THR A 304 1.09 48.05 -15.84
CA THR A 304 2.41 48.72 -16.06
C THR A 304 3.49 47.92 -15.31
N SER A 305 4.48 47.27 -15.93
CA SER A 305 5.72 47.80 -16.55
C SER A 305 6.87 48.13 -15.57
N ARG A 306 7.84 47.19 -15.44
CA ARG A 306 9.30 47.33 -15.20
C ARG A 306 9.86 45.88 -15.00
N SER A 307 10.72 45.27 -15.82
CA SER A 307 12.04 45.62 -16.41
C SER A 307 13.23 45.57 -15.44
N VAL A 308 14.33 44.91 -15.89
CA VAL A 308 15.68 44.78 -15.29
C VAL A 308 15.77 43.72 -14.16
N ASP A 309 16.56 42.64 -14.24
CA ASP A 309 17.31 42.07 -15.40
C ASP A 309 17.73 40.58 -15.21
N HIS A 310 18.45 39.99 -16.17
CA HIS A 310 19.13 38.68 -16.05
C HIS A 310 20.60 38.80 -15.60
N GLY A 311 21.08 37.85 -14.79
CA GLY A 311 22.49 37.70 -14.44
C GLY A 311 22.89 36.24 -14.26
N LEU A 312 23.46 35.65 -15.31
CA LEU A 312 24.21 34.39 -15.22
C LEU A 312 25.71 34.70 -15.10
N GLY A 313 26.39 33.99 -14.20
CA GLY A 313 27.84 34.01 -13.99
C GLY A 313 28.25 32.82 -13.15
#